data_AF-A0A2K1Q436-F1
#
_entry.id   AF-A0A2K1Q436-F1
#
_cell.length_a   1.000
_cell.length_b   1.000
_cell.length_c   1.000
_cell.angle_alpha   90.00
_cell.angle_beta   90.00
_cell.angle_gamma   90.00
#
_symmetry.space_group_name_H-M   'P 1'
#
loop_
_entity.id
_entity.type
_entity.pdbx_description
1 polymer ?
#
loop_
_entity_poly.entity_id
_entity_poly.type
_entity_poly.pdbx_seq_one_letter_code
_entity_poly.pdbx_strand_id
1 'polypeptide(L)'
;MSRRLSALHVGNFKAFADTQRIPLKPITLVFGPNSAGKSSFIHSLALAHEAQFGREKRGRARLDVHHTEIGGSAIDLGGYRQFVHRGQLRNGVEWGAELKVSELGDAPRYRQLKQLLSTVETIALNITLGVVLDDEDRPVKGAPPHIRTMEILADGVELLRMSRRPGEDASDKYAAEFAQALKRDGNQVVRNLSSAGISPNELASIAKEEIKRREGDLEERAFQTMRIDRLDSDHAVLRQVIQTIVETQTFALGARDQEIQEALGELLSRLEVRVDNFLPSGVVIPDSEAKAANDVAEALGFWLPRTLNDLIKGLSDVFAWELKQLQYLGPLRSFPARHLAFAEQEDSNWYAGGGYAWDVVRNDEKVRKAVNAWLGKDMLKTPYELRIKELVNYQQVEDIQVEAQDSWEFSDESDPESDTRSYEEIVRDDYTTYESVLVDNALGEDRIEVINELVLMDVRKNTIVTHRDVGIGISQVLPVLVMAYASRNKLLAMEQPEIHLHPALQAELADVFVESTLGERKNTFILETHSEHLILRLLRRVREGRLSPNDLSVLYVQPTESGSTVLEVRVDEDGDFIDRWPGGFFEEAFDEREAGR
;
A
#
# COMPACT_ATOMS: atom_id res chain seq x y z
N MET A 1 13.69 12.15 5.34
CA MET A 1 12.33 12.65 5.60
C MET A 1 11.74 11.77 6.69
N SER A 2 11.19 12.40 7.71
CA SER A 2 10.36 11.74 8.72
C SER A 2 9.06 11.23 8.08
N ARG A 3 8.46 10.22 8.72
CA ARG A 3 7.10 9.72 8.47
C ARG A 3 6.11 10.89 8.42
N ARG A 4 4.93 10.73 7.79
CA ARG A 4 3.85 11.74 7.85
C ARG A 4 2.57 11.19 8.43
N LEU A 5 2.23 9.94 8.08
CA LEU A 5 1.04 9.24 8.56
C LEU A 5 1.16 8.85 10.04
N SER A 6 0.26 9.33 10.88
CA SER A 6 0.33 9.25 12.35
C SER A 6 -0.83 8.47 12.98
N ALA A 7 -1.97 8.35 12.30
CA ALA A 7 -3.06 7.45 12.71
C ALA A 7 -3.93 7.04 11.52
N LEU A 8 -4.72 5.99 11.72
CA LEU A 8 -5.80 5.56 10.84
C LEU A 8 -7.13 5.57 11.59
N HIS A 9 -8.21 5.88 10.87
CA HIS A 9 -9.57 5.82 11.38
C HIS A 9 -10.34 4.74 10.63
N VAL A 10 -10.99 3.82 11.34
CA VAL A 10 -11.76 2.73 10.73
C VAL A 10 -13.04 2.51 11.52
N GLY A 11 -14.19 2.60 10.86
CA GLY A 11 -15.52 2.45 11.47
C GLY A 11 -16.49 1.70 10.57
N ASN A 12 -17.47 1.06 11.21
CA ASN A 12 -18.47 0.19 10.56
C ASN A 12 -17.85 -0.82 9.56
N PHE A 13 -16.65 -1.32 9.88
CA PHE A 13 -15.85 -2.18 9.02
C PHE A 13 -15.46 -3.48 9.74
N LYS A 14 -15.90 -4.61 9.18
CA LYS A 14 -15.71 -5.98 9.70
C LYS A 14 -16.08 -6.07 11.18
N ALA A 15 -15.09 -6.15 12.07
CA ALA A 15 -15.30 -6.29 13.51
C ALA A 15 -15.66 -4.97 14.20
N PHE A 16 -15.32 -3.82 13.61
CA PHE A 16 -15.51 -2.51 14.22
C PHE A 16 -16.89 -1.94 13.90
N ALA A 17 -17.69 -1.69 14.94
CA ALA A 17 -18.95 -0.97 14.82
C ALA A 17 -18.69 0.53 14.81
N ASP A 18 -18.18 1.05 15.93
CA ASP A 18 -17.80 2.45 16.08
C ASP A 18 -16.41 2.72 15.48
N THR A 19 -16.17 3.97 15.08
CA THR A 19 -14.90 4.39 14.49
C THR A 19 -13.77 4.34 15.50
N GLN A 20 -12.74 3.57 15.17
CA GLN A 20 -11.55 3.38 15.99
C GLN A 20 -10.42 4.25 15.44
N ARG A 21 -9.71 4.97 16.33
CA ARG A 21 -8.45 5.64 15.99
C ARG A 21 -7.27 4.75 16.34
N ILE A 22 -6.45 4.44 15.34
CA ILE A 22 -5.35 3.49 15.40
C ILE A 22 -4.05 4.29 15.27
N PRO A 23 -3.32 4.54 16.37
CA PRO A 23 -2.09 5.31 16.32
C PRO A 23 -0.99 4.50 15.65
N LEU A 24 -0.22 5.20 14.84
CA LEU A 24 0.71 4.65 13.88
C LEU A 24 2.12 5.15 14.24
N LYS A 25 2.93 4.27 14.85
CA LYS A 25 4.32 4.51 15.27
C LYS A 25 5.31 3.64 14.48
N PRO A 26 6.59 4.03 14.37
CA PRO A 26 7.57 3.39 13.49
C PRO A 26 7.52 1.86 13.51
N ILE A 27 7.30 1.27 14.68
CA ILE A 27 6.84 -0.12 14.84
C ILE A 27 5.47 -0.09 15.54
N THR A 28 4.44 -0.60 14.87
CA THR A 28 3.10 -0.76 15.45
C THR A 28 2.77 -2.25 15.53
N LEU A 29 2.58 -2.77 16.74
CA LEU A 29 2.18 -4.15 16.97
C LEU A 29 0.68 -4.23 17.23
N VAL A 30 0.04 -5.24 16.67
CA VAL A 30 -1.40 -5.49 16.83
C VAL A 30 -1.60 -6.88 17.44
N PHE A 31 -2.07 -6.90 18.68
CA PHE A 31 -2.42 -8.07 19.48
C PHE A 31 -3.94 -8.18 19.68
N GLY A 32 -4.38 -9.31 20.22
CA GLY A 32 -5.79 -9.59 20.52
C GLY A 32 -6.15 -11.04 20.20
N PRO A 33 -7.26 -11.57 20.74
CA PRO A 33 -7.67 -12.95 20.52
C PRO A 33 -7.95 -13.24 19.04
N ASN A 34 -8.02 -14.52 18.69
CA ASN A 34 -8.40 -14.94 17.35
C ASN A 34 -9.80 -14.41 17.02
N SER A 35 -9.99 -13.97 15.77
CA SER A 35 -11.25 -13.39 15.30
C SER A 35 -11.69 -12.09 15.98
N ALA A 36 -10.81 -11.42 16.75
CA ALA A 36 -11.09 -10.11 17.34
C ALA A 36 -11.10 -8.95 16.32
N GLY A 37 -10.68 -9.20 15.07
CA GLY A 37 -10.68 -8.18 14.02
C GLY A 37 -9.35 -7.48 13.79
N LYS A 38 -8.22 -8.00 14.29
CA LYS A 38 -6.85 -7.47 14.05
C LYS A 38 -6.56 -7.17 12.58
N SER A 39 -6.85 -8.13 11.70
CA SER A 39 -6.59 -8.01 10.26
C SER A 39 -7.49 -6.96 9.60
N SER A 40 -8.56 -6.50 10.26
CA SER A 40 -9.44 -5.44 9.73
C SER A 40 -8.68 -4.14 9.50
N PHE A 41 -7.62 -3.86 10.27
CA PHE A 41 -6.77 -2.70 10.04
C PHE A 41 -6.05 -2.76 8.70
N ILE A 42 -5.33 -3.86 8.46
CA ILE A 42 -4.55 -4.06 7.24
C ILE A 42 -5.49 -4.15 6.03
N HIS A 43 -6.62 -4.84 6.18
CA HIS A 43 -7.66 -4.92 5.15
C HIS A 43 -8.24 -3.55 4.78
N SER A 44 -8.43 -2.65 5.74
CA SER A 44 -8.94 -1.30 5.48
C SER A 44 -7.96 -0.45 4.66
N LEU A 45 -6.66 -0.57 4.95
CA LEU A 45 -5.59 0.05 4.16
C LEU A 45 -5.53 -0.53 2.76
N ALA A 46 -5.66 -1.85 2.62
CA ALA A 46 -5.69 -2.51 1.33
C ALA A 46 -6.88 -2.08 0.47
N LEU A 47 -8.07 -1.91 1.09
CA LEU A 47 -9.24 -1.36 0.42
C LEU A 47 -9.00 0.08 -0.04
N ALA A 48 -8.44 0.95 0.82
CA ALA A 48 -8.14 2.34 0.45
C ALA A 48 -7.12 2.44 -0.70
N HIS A 49 -6.09 1.59 -0.67
CA HIS A 49 -5.11 1.49 -1.75
C HIS A 49 -5.77 1.03 -3.07
N GLU A 50 -6.58 -0.03 -3.05
CA GLU A 50 -7.31 -0.51 -4.23
C GLU A 50 -8.29 0.55 -4.75
N ALA A 51 -8.98 1.25 -3.84
CA ALA A 51 -9.89 2.34 -4.19
C ALA A 51 -9.18 3.50 -4.90
N GLN A 52 -7.97 3.82 -4.48
CA GLN A 52 -7.21 4.93 -5.05
C GLN A 52 -6.46 4.56 -6.35
N PHE A 53 -5.90 3.34 -6.45
CA PHE A 53 -4.96 2.97 -7.52
C PHE A 53 -5.40 1.80 -8.40
N GLY A 54 -6.38 0.99 -7.95
CA GLY A 54 -6.77 -0.26 -8.63
C GLY A 54 -7.42 -0.05 -10.00
N ARG A 55 -8.06 1.11 -10.23
CA ARG A 55 -8.75 1.43 -11.49
C ARG A 55 -7.79 1.64 -12.66
N GLU A 56 -6.66 2.32 -12.42
CA GLU A 56 -5.67 2.68 -13.44
C GLU A 56 -5.02 1.44 -14.07
N LYS A 57 -4.73 0.41 -13.27
CA LYS A 57 -4.00 -0.78 -13.73
C LYS A 57 -4.85 -1.77 -14.52
N ARG A 58 -6.16 -1.80 -14.28
CA ARG A 58 -7.07 -2.80 -14.86
C ARG A 58 -8.03 -2.22 -15.91
N GLY A 59 -7.94 -0.91 -16.21
CA GLY A 59 -8.89 -0.22 -17.08
C GLY A 59 -10.34 -0.37 -16.59
N ARG A 60 -10.54 -0.50 -15.27
CA ARG A 60 -11.85 -0.75 -14.67
C ARG A 60 -12.49 0.57 -14.26
N ALA A 61 -13.71 0.81 -14.75
CA ALA A 61 -14.52 1.98 -14.35
C ALA A 61 -15.04 1.91 -12.90
N ARG A 62 -14.88 0.77 -12.19
CA ARG A 62 -15.47 0.53 -10.86
C ARG A 62 -14.46 -0.02 -9.86
N LEU A 63 -14.64 0.35 -8.58
CA LEU A 63 -13.90 -0.22 -7.45
C LEU A 63 -14.17 -1.72 -7.31
N ASP A 64 -13.10 -2.52 -7.24
CA ASP A 64 -13.18 -3.93 -6.84
C ASP A 64 -13.31 -4.01 -5.31
N VAL A 65 -14.44 -4.52 -4.83
CA VAL A 65 -14.72 -4.69 -3.40
C VAL A 65 -14.52 -6.11 -2.91
N HIS A 66 -14.02 -7.00 -3.77
CA HIS A 66 -13.74 -8.38 -3.42
C HIS A 66 -12.24 -8.60 -3.25
N HIS A 67 -11.46 -8.16 -4.23
CA HIS A 67 -10.03 -8.43 -4.27
C HIS A 67 -9.23 -7.14 -4.26
N THR A 68 -8.07 -7.18 -3.60
CA THR A 68 -7.10 -6.08 -3.60
C THR A 68 -5.83 -6.57 -4.26
N GLU A 69 -5.23 -5.76 -5.13
CA GLU A 69 -3.99 -6.14 -5.81
C GLU A 69 -2.87 -6.40 -4.80
N ILE A 70 -2.71 -5.52 -3.81
CA ILE A 70 -1.66 -5.66 -2.80
C ILE A 70 -1.86 -6.88 -1.90
N GLY A 71 -3.12 -7.28 -1.69
CA GLY A 71 -3.50 -8.40 -0.85
C GLY A 71 -3.43 -9.75 -1.54
N GLY A 72 -3.30 -9.78 -2.86
CA GLY A 72 -3.32 -11.01 -3.65
C GLY A 72 -4.52 -11.89 -3.30
N SER A 73 -4.28 -13.20 -3.16
CA SER A 73 -5.29 -14.15 -2.68
C SER A 73 -5.42 -14.20 -1.15
N ALA A 74 -4.51 -13.54 -0.42
CA ALA A 74 -4.52 -13.53 1.05
C ALA A 74 -5.62 -12.60 1.61
N ILE A 75 -6.01 -11.56 0.88
CA ILE A 75 -7.09 -10.65 1.25
C ILE A 75 -8.30 -10.86 0.33
N ASP A 76 -9.33 -11.49 0.88
CA ASP A 76 -10.69 -11.48 0.32
C ASP A 76 -11.58 -10.59 1.20
N LEU A 77 -12.07 -9.50 0.62
CA LEU A 77 -12.99 -8.58 1.27
C LEU A 77 -14.45 -9.07 1.19
N GLY A 78 -14.75 -10.04 0.32
CA GLY A 78 -16.06 -10.67 0.18
C GLY A 78 -17.16 -9.77 -0.39
N GLY A 79 -16.83 -8.55 -0.79
CA GLY A 79 -17.77 -7.54 -1.28
C GLY A 79 -18.26 -6.58 -0.19
N TYR A 80 -18.87 -5.48 -0.63
CA TYR A 80 -19.26 -4.37 0.26
C TYR A 80 -20.09 -4.80 1.47
N ARG A 81 -21.12 -5.64 1.26
CA ARG A 81 -21.98 -6.11 2.35
C ARG A 81 -21.22 -6.96 3.39
N GLN A 82 -20.17 -7.66 2.97
CA GLN A 82 -19.43 -8.59 3.83
C GLN A 82 -18.47 -7.86 4.76
N PHE A 83 -17.85 -6.78 4.28
CA PHE A 83 -16.96 -5.97 5.11
C PHE A 83 -17.68 -4.86 5.87
N VAL A 84 -18.94 -4.55 5.59
CA VAL A 84 -19.73 -3.65 6.44
C VAL A 84 -20.08 -4.39 7.74
N HIS A 85 -19.84 -3.76 8.88
CA HIS A 85 -20.09 -4.39 10.17
C HIS A 85 -21.56 -4.83 10.30
N ARG A 86 -21.76 -6.14 10.55
CA ARG A 86 -23.08 -6.81 10.61
C ARG A 86 -23.99 -6.51 9.41
N GLY A 87 -23.42 -6.10 8.27
CA GLY A 87 -24.19 -5.68 7.09
C GLY A 87 -25.07 -4.44 7.32
N GLN A 88 -24.71 -3.54 8.24
CA GLN A 88 -25.40 -2.27 8.50
C GLN A 88 -25.10 -1.23 7.40
N LEU A 89 -25.68 -1.44 6.21
CA LEU A 89 -25.38 -0.67 5.00
C LEU A 89 -25.78 0.82 5.07
N ARG A 90 -26.71 1.17 5.97
CA ARG A 90 -27.17 2.56 6.15
C ARG A 90 -26.05 3.47 6.67
N ASN A 91 -25.22 2.98 7.60
CA ASN A 91 -24.21 3.81 8.26
C ASN A 91 -23.04 4.14 7.31
N GLY A 92 -22.78 3.28 6.31
CA GLY A 92 -21.60 3.42 5.45
C GLY A 92 -20.32 3.00 6.16
N VAL A 93 -19.26 2.73 5.41
CA VAL A 93 -17.94 2.37 5.97
C VAL A 93 -17.12 3.63 6.14
N GLU A 94 -16.60 3.85 7.34
CA GLU A 94 -15.72 4.97 7.64
C GLU A 94 -14.27 4.54 7.51
N TRP A 95 -13.51 5.30 6.72
CA TRP A 95 -12.07 5.17 6.60
C TRP A 95 -11.44 6.55 6.70
N GLY A 96 -10.34 6.68 7.42
CA GLY A 96 -9.60 7.93 7.46
C GLY A 96 -8.13 7.74 7.80
N ALA A 97 -7.38 8.81 7.60
CA ALA A 97 -5.95 8.87 7.85
C ALA A 97 -5.57 10.22 8.42
N GLU A 98 -4.64 10.24 9.37
CA GLU A 98 -4.17 11.44 10.07
C GLU A 98 -2.68 11.67 9.78
N LEU A 99 -2.31 12.92 9.48
CA LEU A 99 -0.94 13.36 9.25
C LEU A 99 -0.47 14.27 10.36
N LYS A 100 0.80 14.18 10.73
CA LYS A 100 1.48 15.22 11.50
C LYS A 100 1.99 16.31 10.56
N VAL A 101 1.65 17.57 10.85
CA VAL A 101 1.99 18.71 9.98
C VAL A 101 3.48 19.02 10.03
N SER A 102 4.11 18.90 11.22
CA SER A 102 5.56 19.07 11.40
C SER A 102 6.40 18.11 10.55
N GLU A 103 5.79 16.98 10.20
CA GLU A 103 6.38 15.84 9.51
C GLU A 103 6.23 15.91 7.98
N LEU A 104 5.41 16.83 7.46
CA LEU A 104 5.35 17.13 6.02
C LEU A 104 6.76 17.47 5.51
N GLY A 105 7.16 16.95 4.35
CA GLY A 105 8.51 17.19 3.81
C GLY A 105 8.73 18.63 3.34
N ASP A 106 9.98 19.06 3.18
CA ASP A 106 10.33 20.42 2.70
C ASP A 106 10.33 20.57 1.16
N ALA A 107 9.75 19.59 0.46
CA ALA A 107 9.64 19.67 -0.99
C ALA A 107 8.86 20.94 -1.38
N PRO A 108 9.28 21.70 -2.41
CA PRO A 108 8.65 22.96 -2.79
C PRO A 108 7.12 22.86 -2.97
N ARG A 109 6.64 21.71 -3.45
CA ARG A 109 5.21 21.41 -3.63
C ARG A 109 4.37 21.42 -2.33
N TYR A 110 4.99 21.25 -1.17
CA TYR A 110 4.28 21.26 0.13
C TYR A 110 4.39 22.60 0.86
N ARG A 111 5.14 23.58 0.33
CA ARG A 111 5.39 24.86 1.03
C ARG A 111 4.10 25.60 1.36
N GLN A 112 3.20 25.71 0.39
CA GLN A 112 1.93 26.41 0.55
C GLN A 112 1.01 25.65 1.53
N LEU A 113 0.94 24.32 1.41
CA LEU A 113 0.18 23.49 2.34
C LEU A 113 0.68 23.63 3.79
N LYS A 114 2.00 23.58 4.00
CA LYS A 114 2.62 23.82 5.32
C LYS A 114 2.30 25.20 5.87
N GLN A 115 2.28 26.23 5.01
CA GLN A 115 1.94 27.58 5.44
C GLN A 115 0.49 27.66 5.89
N LEU A 116 -0.45 27.08 5.14
CA LEU A 116 -1.86 27.02 5.50
C LEU A 116 -2.09 26.27 6.82
N LEU A 117 -1.35 25.18 7.05
CA LEU A 117 -1.48 24.33 8.23
C LEU A 117 -0.55 24.72 9.38
N SER A 118 0.12 25.87 9.31
CA SER A 118 1.15 26.25 10.28
C SER A 118 0.65 26.44 11.72
N THR A 119 -0.67 26.56 11.90
CA THR A 119 -1.33 26.78 13.20
C THR A 119 -1.84 25.50 13.85
N VAL A 120 -1.68 24.34 13.20
CA VAL A 120 -2.24 23.06 13.66
C VAL A 120 -1.16 21.97 13.72
N GLU A 121 -1.33 21.01 14.62
CA GLU A 121 -0.36 19.92 14.81
C GLU A 121 -0.66 18.74 13.88
N THR A 122 -1.95 18.39 13.74
CA THR A 122 -2.41 17.26 12.94
C THR A 122 -3.52 17.63 11.98
N ILE A 123 -3.60 16.88 10.88
CA ILE A 123 -4.68 16.98 9.90
C ILE A 123 -5.14 15.59 9.47
N ALA A 124 -6.44 15.35 9.52
CA ALA A 124 -7.06 14.10 9.12
C ALA A 124 -8.00 14.29 7.92
N LEU A 125 -8.04 13.26 7.06
CA LEU A 125 -9.06 13.11 6.04
C LEU A 125 -9.86 11.86 6.37
N ASN A 126 -11.16 12.03 6.62
CA ASN A 126 -12.12 10.95 6.82
C ASN A 126 -13.02 10.84 5.59
N ILE A 127 -13.34 9.63 5.19
CA ILE A 127 -14.14 9.28 4.02
C ILE A 127 -15.18 8.27 4.46
N THR A 128 -16.44 8.54 4.14
CA THR A 128 -17.53 7.57 4.34
C THR A 128 -17.93 6.98 2.99
N LEU A 129 -17.70 5.67 2.83
CA LEU A 129 -18.16 4.90 1.69
C LEU A 129 -19.59 4.40 1.92
N GLY A 130 -20.37 4.36 0.86
CA GLY A 130 -21.77 3.94 0.88
C GLY A 130 -22.13 3.11 -0.33
N VAL A 131 -23.36 2.59 -0.32
CA VAL A 131 -24.02 2.00 -1.49
C VAL A 131 -25.42 2.59 -1.63
N VAL A 132 -25.94 2.58 -2.85
CA VAL A 132 -27.34 2.96 -3.11
C VAL A 132 -28.25 1.85 -2.57
N LEU A 133 -29.25 2.25 -1.78
CA LEU A 133 -30.22 1.35 -1.17
C LEU A 133 -31.61 1.54 -1.82
N ASP A 134 -32.39 0.46 -1.88
CA ASP A 134 -33.82 0.52 -2.20
C ASP A 134 -34.66 0.93 -0.97
N ASP A 135 -35.97 1.03 -1.15
CA ASP A 135 -36.90 1.45 -0.09
C ASP A 135 -37.01 0.40 1.05
N GLU A 136 -36.45 -0.79 0.86
CA GLU A 136 -36.36 -1.89 1.83
C GLU A 136 -34.94 -2.04 2.40
N ASP A 137 -34.07 -1.03 2.25
CA ASP A 137 -32.67 -1.03 2.70
C ASP A 137 -31.76 -2.09 2.09
N ARG A 138 -32.13 -2.63 0.93
CA ARG A 138 -31.30 -3.58 0.22
C ARG A 138 -30.41 -2.84 -0.77
N PRO A 139 -29.15 -3.26 -0.95
CA PRO A 139 -28.30 -2.68 -1.98
C PRO A 139 -28.95 -2.88 -3.35
N VAL A 140 -29.09 -1.80 -4.10
CA VAL A 140 -29.55 -1.86 -5.49
C VAL A 140 -28.55 -2.71 -6.27
N LYS A 141 -29.03 -3.82 -6.84
CA LYS A 141 -28.15 -4.81 -7.47
C LYS A 141 -27.38 -4.18 -8.64
N GLY A 142 -26.06 -4.28 -8.61
CA GLY A 142 -25.18 -3.72 -9.65
C GLY A 142 -24.85 -2.24 -9.47
N ALA A 143 -25.40 -1.55 -8.46
CA ALA A 143 -24.93 -0.23 -8.06
C ALA A 143 -23.57 -0.37 -7.38
N PRO A 144 -22.53 0.35 -7.84
CA PRO A 144 -21.23 0.32 -7.21
C PRO A 144 -21.26 1.07 -5.86
N PRO A 145 -20.34 0.75 -4.94
CA PRO A 145 -20.06 1.62 -3.81
C PRO A 145 -19.55 2.97 -4.28
N HIS A 146 -19.90 4.01 -3.54
CA HIS A 146 -19.53 5.40 -3.82
C HIS A 146 -19.15 6.13 -2.54
N ILE A 147 -18.53 7.30 -2.67
CA ILE A 147 -18.23 8.14 -1.52
C ILE A 147 -19.45 8.98 -1.20
N ARG A 148 -19.91 8.92 0.05
CA ARG A 148 -21.05 9.70 0.55
C ARG A 148 -20.60 11.03 1.10
N THR A 149 -19.58 11.00 1.95
CA THR A 149 -19.03 12.19 2.61
C THR A 149 -17.51 12.10 2.71
N MET A 150 -16.87 13.26 2.73
CA MET A 150 -15.49 13.41 3.19
C MET A 150 -15.41 14.58 4.17
N GLU A 151 -14.56 14.43 5.17
CA GLU A 151 -14.34 15.41 6.23
C GLU A 151 -12.84 15.64 6.36
N ILE A 152 -12.44 16.92 6.39
CA ILE A 152 -11.08 17.31 6.75
C ILE A 152 -11.15 17.84 8.17
N LEU A 153 -10.36 17.27 9.06
CA LEU A 153 -10.27 17.67 10.46
C LEU A 153 -8.87 18.19 10.75
N ALA A 154 -8.75 19.26 11.52
CA ALA A 154 -7.48 19.76 12.01
C ALA A 154 -7.50 19.72 13.55
N ASP A 155 -6.48 19.11 14.15
CA ASP A 155 -6.41 18.85 15.60
C ASP A 155 -7.69 18.20 16.18
N GLY A 156 -8.34 17.34 15.37
CA GLY A 156 -9.58 16.65 15.73
C GLY A 156 -10.87 17.47 15.58
N VAL A 157 -10.79 18.72 15.13
CA VAL A 157 -11.94 19.60 14.88
C VAL A 157 -12.25 19.65 13.38
N GLU A 158 -13.52 19.54 13.00
CA GLU A 158 -13.96 19.60 11.60
C GLU A 158 -13.63 20.97 10.99
N LEU A 159 -12.81 20.97 9.94
CA LEU A 159 -12.44 22.14 9.15
C LEU A 159 -13.38 22.33 7.96
N LEU A 160 -13.67 21.22 7.28
CA LEU A 160 -14.41 21.17 6.03
C LEU A 160 -15.15 19.85 5.93
N ARG A 161 -16.41 19.88 5.49
CA ARG A 161 -17.16 18.69 5.11
C ARG A 161 -17.72 18.83 3.70
N MET A 162 -17.60 17.75 2.95
CA MET A 162 -18.15 17.62 1.61
C MET A 162 -19.03 16.37 1.49
N SER A 163 -20.11 16.46 0.72
CA SER A 163 -21.02 15.36 0.47
C SER A 163 -21.52 15.31 -0.97
N ARG A 164 -22.03 14.13 -1.35
CA ARG A 164 -22.65 13.89 -2.64
C ARG A 164 -24.09 14.41 -2.67
N ARG A 165 -24.58 14.89 -3.83
CA ARG A 165 -25.96 15.37 -3.94
C ARG A 165 -26.98 14.21 -3.81
N PRO A 166 -28.08 14.39 -3.05
CA PRO A 166 -29.14 13.37 -2.92
C PRO A 166 -29.82 12.93 -4.23
N GLY A 167 -29.66 13.68 -5.34
CA GLY A 167 -30.19 13.34 -6.66
C GLY A 167 -29.30 12.44 -7.52
N GLU A 168 -28.02 12.28 -7.16
CA GLU A 168 -27.10 11.41 -7.89
C GLU A 168 -27.34 9.94 -7.58
N ASP A 169 -27.78 9.61 -6.35
CA ASP A 169 -28.20 8.25 -5.98
C ASP A 169 -29.41 7.80 -6.81
N ALA A 170 -30.31 8.72 -7.16
CA ALA A 170 -31.42 8.43 -8.07
C ALA A 170 -30.90 8.16 -9.48
N SER A 171 -29.95 8.96 -9.99
CA SER A 171 -29.29 8.71 -11.28
C SER A 171 -28.58 7.34 -11.30
N ASP A 172 -27.87 6.99 -10.24
CA ASP A 172 -27.19 5.70 -10.10
C ASP A 172 -28.19 4.54 -10.00
N LYS A 173 -29.31 4.73 -9.29
CA LYS A 173 -30.44 3.78 -9.23
C LYS A 173 -31.05 3.57 -10.62
N TYR A 174 -31.36 4.65 -11.36
CA TYR A 174 -31.87 4.58 -12.73
C TYR A 174 -30.87 3.92 -13.69
N ALA A 175 -29.57 4.21 -13.57
CA ALA A 175 -28.52 3.59 -14.38
C ALA A 175 -28.38 2.10 -14.08
N ALA A 176 -28.46 1.69 -12.80
CA ALA A 176 -28.41 0.29 -12.40
C ALA A 176 -29.67 -0.49 -12.83
N GLU A 177 -30.86 0.10 -12.68
CA GLU A 177 -32.12 -0.44 -13.17
C GLU A 177 -32.14 -0.56 -14.69
N PHE A 178 -31.65 0.44 -15.42
CA PHE A 178 -31.51 0.43 -16.88
C PHE A 178 -30.52 -0.64 -17.36
N ALA A 179 -29.36 -0.78 -16.70
CA ALA A 179 -28.39 -1.83 -17.02
C ALA A 179 -28.95 -3.24 -16.76
N GLN A 180 -29.79 -3.40 -15.73
CA GLN A 180 -30.53 -4.65 -15.50
C GLN A 180 -31.64 -4.89 -16.51
N ALA A 181 -32.38 -3.85 -16.90
CA ALA A 181 -33.40 -3.91 -17.92
C ALA A 181 -32.79 -4.34 -19.26
N LEU A 182 -31.64 -3.77 -19.66
CA LEU A 182 -30.88 -4.21 -20.83
C LEU A 182 -30.47 -5.70 -20.75
N LYS A 183 -30.04 -6.18 -19.57
CA LYS A 183 -29.70 -7.60 -19.37
C LYS A 183 -30.91 -8.53 -19.39
N ARG A 184 -32.09 -8.06 -18.95
CA ARG A 184 -33.36 -8.83 -18.97
C ARG A 184 -34.03 -8.81 -20.35
N ASP A 185 -34.06 -7.66 -20.99
CA ASP A 185 -34.77 -7.39 -22.24
C ASP A 185 -33.95 -7.66 -23.50
N GLY A 186 -32.67 -8.02 -23.38
CA GLY A 186 -31.85 -8.43 -24.54
C GLY A 186 -32.54 -9.50 -25.40
N ASN A 187 -33.32 -10.42 -24.81
CA ASN A 187 -34.10 -11.41 -25.55
C ASN A 187 -35.43 -10.90 -26.12
N GLN A 188 -36.03 -9.86 -25.51
CA GLN A 188 -37.31 -9.30 -25.93
C GLN A 188 -37.11 -8.24 -27.03
N VAL A 189 -36.03 -7.46 -26.95
CA VAL A 189 -35.58 -6.49 -27.95
C VAL A 189 -35.16 -7.21 -29.23
N VAL A 190 -34.43 -8.33 -29.14
CA VAL A 190 -34.09 -9.17 -30.31
C VAL A 190 -35.35 -9.75 -30.97
N ARG A 191 -36.37 -10.14 -30.20
CA ARG A 191 -37.66 -10.64 -30.74
C ARG A 191 -38.48 -9.54 -31.43
N ASN A 192 -38.58 -8.34 -30.85
CA ASN A 192 -39.34 -7.23 -31.43
C ASN A 192 -38.66 -6.60 -32.66
N LEU A 193 -37.34 -6.77 -32.81
CA LEU A 193 -36.58 -6.23 -33.94
C LEU A 193 -36.46 -7.20 -35.12
N SER A 194 -36.74 -8.49 -34.90
CA SER A 194 -36.87 -9.51 -35.95
C SER A 194 -38.02 -9.20 -36.93
N SER A 195 -39.02 -8.42 -36.49
CA SER A 195 -40.14 -7.95 -37.32
C SER A 195 -39.82 -6.71 -38.17
N ALA A 196 -38.65 -6.08 -38.01
CA ALA A 196 -38.28 -4.84 -38.69
C ALA A 196 -37.23 -5.01 -39.83
N GLY A 197 -36.81 -6.25 -40.13
CA GLY A 197 -35.97 -6.54 -41.30
C GLY A 197 -34.48 -6.15 -41.20
N ILE A 198 -33.98 -5.79 -40.02
CA ILE A 198 -32.56 -5.46 -39.77
C ILE A 198 -31.81 -6.75 -39.41
N SER A 199 -30.61 -6.95 -39.96
CA SER A 199 -29.84 -8.18 -39.72
C SER A 199 -29.33 -8.27 -38.27
N PRO A 200 -29.26 -9.48 -37.67
CA PRO A 200 -28.77 -9.66 -36.29
C PRO A 200 -27.36 -9.11 -36.04
N ASN A 201 -26.50 -9.08 -37.07
CA ASN A 201 -25.12 -8.60 -36.96
C ASN A 201 -25.04 -7.06 -36.93
N GLU A 202 -25.86 -6.35 -37.70
CA GLU A 202 -25.93 -4.88 -37.66
C GLU A 202 -26.52 -4.39 -36.33
N LEU A 203 -27.54 -5.08 -35.80
CA LEU A 203 -28.08 -4.76 -34.47
C LEU A 203 -27.08 -5.02 -33.36
N ALA A 204 -26.26 -6.07 -33.47
CA ALA A 204 -25.19 -6.33 -32.52
C ALA A 204 -24.07 -5.28 -32.59
N SER A 205 -23.78 -4.72 -33.77
CA SER A 205 -22.80 -3.63 -33.91
C SER A 205 -23.38 -2.33 -33.36
N ILE A 206 -24.62 -1.98 -33.68
CA ILE A 206 -25.30 -0.77 -33.20
C ILE A 206 -25.49 -0.82 -31.68
N ALA A 207 -25.91 -1.96 -31.12
CA ALA A 207 -26.01 -2.13 -29.68
C ALA A 207 -24.62 -2.09 -29.00
N LYS A 208 -23.58 -2.68 -29.60
CA LYS A 208 -22.21 -2.55 -29.10
C LYS A 208 -21.69 -1.11 -29.18
N GLU A 209 -21.98 -0.38 -30.25
CA GLU A 209 -21.58 1.01 -30.43
C GLU A 209 -22.37 1.95 -29.51
N GLU A 210 -23.67 1.74 -29.31
CA GLU A 210 -24.49 2.53 -28.39
C GLU A 210 -24.14 2.20 -26.92
N ILE A 211 -23.84 0.94 -26.59
CA ILE A 211 -23.28 0.56 -25.28
C ILE A 211 -21.90 1.18 -25.10
N LYS A 212 -20.99 1.09 -26.08
CA LYS A 212 -19.64 1.68 -26.00
C LYS A 212 -19.67 3.21 -25.99
N ARG A 213 -20.63 3.83 -26.65
CA ARG A 213 -20.86 5.27 -26.65
C ARG A 213 -21.47 5.74 -25.33
N ARG A 214 -22.41 4.99 -24.76
CA ARG A 214 -22.98 5.30 -23.43
C ARG A 214 -22.06 4.92 -22.28
N GLU A 215 -21.25 3.87 -22.42
CA GLU A 215 -20.13 3.55 -21.54
C GLU A 215 -19.06 4.64 -21.66
N GLY A 216 -18.76 5.13 -22.86
CA GLY A 216 -17.90 6.30 -23.08
C GLY A 216 -18.45 7.59 -22.46
N ASP A 217 -19.75 7.88 -22.63
CA ASP A 217 -20.43 9.03 -22.01
C ASP A 217 -20.60 8.87 -20.48
N LEU A 218 -20.61 7.62 -19.96
CA LEU A 218 -20.60 7.30 -18.52
C LEU A 218 -19.17 7.34 -17.95
N GLU A 219 -18.15 6.99 -18.74
CA GLU A 219 -16.72 7.09 -18.42
C GLU A 219 -16.26 8.55 -18.41
N GLU A 220 -16.73 9.39 -19.34
CA GLU A 220 -16.49 10.84 -19.37
C GLU A 220 -17.22 11.57 -18.22
N ARG A 221 -18.28 10.96 -17.68
CA ARG A 221 -19.06 11.44 -16.51
C ARG A 221 -18.72 10.72 -15.19
N ALA A 222 -17.71 9.85 -15.16
CA ALA A 222 -17.36 9.06 -13.99
C ALA A 222 -16.57 9.82 -12.91
N PHE A 223 -16.50 11.15 -12.98
CA PHE A 223 -16.04 11.96 -11.85
C PHE A 223 -17.19 12.08 -10.84
N GLN A 224 -16.99 11.62 -9.61
CA GLN A 224 -17.90 11.95 -8.53
C GLN A 224 -17.66 13.42 -8.18
N THR A 225 -18.66 14.28 -8.36
CA THR A 225 -18.60 15.65 -7.86
C THR A 225 -19.26 15.70 -6.49
N MET A 226 -18.59 16.33 -5.55
CA MET A 226 -19.08 16.57 -4.20
C MET A 226 -19.25 18.07 -3.99
N ARG A 227 -20.16 18.46 -3.09
CA ARG A 227 -20.30 19.86 -2.69
C ARG A 227 -19.70 20.06 -1.32
N ILE A 228 -19.19 21.25 -1.08
CA ILE A 228 -18.79 21.67 0.26
C ILE A 228 -20.05 22.10 1.00
N ASP A 229 -20.48 21.30 1.97
CA ASP A 229 -21.70 21.58 2.74
C ASP A 229 -21.40 22.43 3.97
N ARG A 230 -20.21 22.27 4.54
CA ARG A 230 -19.77 23.01 5.71
C ARG A 230 -18.30 23.38 5.60
N LEU A 231 -18.01 24.61 5.98
CA LEU A 231 -16.68 25.20 6.09
C LEU A 231 -16.63 25.97 7.40
N ASP A 232 -15.75 25.58 8.32
CA ASP A 232 -15.63 26.26 9.61
C ASP A 232 -14.76 27.52 9.46
N SER A 233 -15.40 28.65 9.17
CA SER A 233 -14.72 29.94 9.01
C SER A 233 -14.07 30.47 10.29
N ASP A 234 -14.50 29.98 11.46
CA ASP A 234 -13.99 30.42 12.76
C ASP A 234 -12.73 29.64 13.17
N HIS A 235 -12.53 28.47 12.58
CA HIS A 235 -11.32 27.67 12.77
C HIS A 235 -10.06 28.47 12.41
N ALA A 236 -9.01 28.38 13.24
CA ALA A 236 -7.81 29.22 13.15
C ALA A 236 -7.19 29.26 11.75
N VAL A 237 -7.09 28.11 11.09
CA VAL A 237 -6.61 27.96 9.70
C VAL A 237 -7.43 28.80 8.71
N LEU A 238 -8.75 28.63 8.69
CA LEU A 238 -9.61 29.29 7.71
C LEU A 238 -9.86 30.75 8.05
N ARG A 239 -9.97 31.08 9.33
CA ARG A 239 -10.08 32.46 9.80
C ARG A 239 -8.91 33.31 9.31
N GLN A 240 -7.68 32.81 9.45
CA GLN A 240 -6.49 33.51 8.98
C GLN A 240 -6.52 33.71 7.46
N VAL A 241 -6.92 32.67 6.70
CA VAL A 241 -7.04 32.74 5.24
C VAL A 241 -8.08 33.79 4.82
N ILE A 242 -9.28 33.72 5.40
CA ILE A 242 -10.40 34.62 5.09
C ILE A 242 -10.04 36.06 5.43
N GLN A 243 -9.49 36.31 6.62
CA GLN A 243 -9.03 37.64 7.03
C GLN A 243 -7.96 38.19 6.08
N THR A 244 -6.97 37.35 5.71
CA THR A 244 -5.92 37.75 4.76
C THR A 244 -6.51 38.12 3.39
N ILE A 245 -7.48 37.35 2.88
CA ILE A 245 -8.15 37.66 1.61
C ILE A 245 -8.88 39.00 1.70
N VAL A 246 -9.69 39.20 2.75
CA VAL A 246 -10.47 40.44 2.92
C VAL A 246 -9.55 41.65 3.05
N GLU A 247 -8.52 41.59 3.90
CA GLU A 247 -7.63 42.72 4.17
C GLU A 247 -6.72 43.08 2.99
N THR A 248 -6.33 42.10 2.17
CA THR A 248 -5.40 42.35 1.04
C THR A 248 -6.09 42.65 -0.27
N GLN A 249 -7.31 42.16 -0.48
CA GLN A 249 -8.01 42.21 -1.78
C GLN A 249 -9.16 43.19 -1.82
N THR A 250 -9.66 43.64 -0.65
CA THR A 250 -10.74 44.61 -0.59
C THR A 250 -10.24 45.94 -0.04
N PHE A 251 -10.82 47.05 -0.52
CA PHE A 251 -10.64 48.36 0.09
C PHE A 251 -11.46 48.53 1.38
N ALA A 252 -12.22 47.50 1.79
CA ALA A 252 -13.07 47.52 2.96
C ALA A 252 -12.25 47.27 4.23
N LEU A 253 -11.77 48.36 4.84
CA LEU A 253 -11.27 48.32 6.22
C LEU A 253 -12.43 47.91 7.14
N GLY A 254 -12.44 46.65 7.60
CA GLY A 254 -13.40 46.16 8.60
C GLY A 254 -14.72 45.65 8.03
N ALA A 255 -14.67 44.72 7.08
CA ALA A 255 -15.84 43.91 6.72
C ALA A 255 -16.49 43.30 7.98
N ARG A 256 -17.83 43.35 8.06
CA ARG A 256 -18.55 42.78 9.20
C ARG A 256 -18.59 41.26 9.07
N ASP A 257 -18.50 40.54 10.18
CA ASP A 257 -18.60 39.07 10.19
C ASP A 257 -19.86 38.58 9.44
N GLN A 258 -20.97 39.30 9.54
CA GLN A 258 -22.20 38.98 8.81
C GLN A 258 -22.03 39.01 7.28
N GLU A 259 -21.31 40.00 6.73
CA GLU A 259 -21.07 40.11 5.28
C GLU A 259 -20.20 38.95 4.77
N ILE A 260 -19.22 38.54 5.58
CA ILE A 260 -18.38 37.37 5.29
C ILE A 260 -19.23 36.10 5.28
N GLN A 261 -20.08 35.88 6.29
CA GLN A 261 -20.93 34.70 6.37
C GLN A 261 -21.93 34.60 5.20
N GLU A 262 -22.54 35.73 4.82
CA GLU A 262 -23.47 35.78 3.67
C GLU A 262 -22.73 35.44 2.36
N ALA A 263 -21.55 36.03 2.13
CA ALA A 263 -20.72 35.75 0.97
C ALA A 263 -20.25 34.28 0.91
N LEU A 264 -19.83 33.72 2.06
CA LEU A 264 -19.44 32.32 2.16
C LEU A 264 -20.63 31.40 1.85
N GLY A 265 -21.81 31.66 2.39
CA GLY A 265 -23.02 30.87 2.13
C GLY A 265 -23.36 30.79 0.64
N GLU A 266 -23.31 31.93 -0.07
CA GLU A 266 -23.56 31.95 -1.51
C GLU A 266 -22.45 31.21 -2.28
N LEU A 267 -21.19 31.40 -1.92
CA LEU A 267 -20.06 30.76 -2.58
C LEU A 267 -20.09 29.22 -2.43
N LEU A 268 -20.23 28.73 -1.19
CA LEU A 268 -20.30 27.30 -0.90
C LEU A 268 -21.45 26.62 -1.64
N SER A 269 -22.53 27.35 -1.92
CA SER A 269 -23.66 26.82 -2.69
C SER A 269 -23.31 26.43 -4.13
N ARG A 270 -22.21 26.96 -4.67
CA ARG A 270 -21.76 26.74 -6.06
C ARG A 270 -20.45 25.96 -6.17
N LEU A 271 -19.72 25.78 -5.07
CA LEU A 271 -18.44 25.08 -5.10
C LEU A 271 -18.63 23.56 -5.21
N GLU A 272 -17.92 23.00 -6.18
CA GLU A 272 -17.87 21.57 -6.44
C GLU A 272 -16.43 21.08 -6.29
N VAL A 273 -16.28 19.90 -5.72
CA VAL A 273 -15.01 19.19 -5.52
C VAL A 273 -15.05 17.95 -6.38
N ARG A 274 -14.04 17.77 -7.21
CA ARG A 274 -13.94 16.61 -8.08
C ARG A 274 -13.27 15.46 -7.33
N VAL A 275 -13.81 14.25 -7.49
CA VAL A 275 -13.26 13.02 -6.94
C VAL A 275 -13.15 12.00 -8.07
N ASP A 276 -11.90 11.75 -8.48
CA ASP A 276 -11.62 10.88 -9.63
C ASP A 276 -11.65 9.39 -9.20
N ASN A 277 -11.08 9.11 -8.02
CA ASN A 277 -10.97 7.76 -7.45
C ASN A 277 -11.51 7.71 -6.01
N PHE A 278 -10.60 7.68 -5.03
CA PHE A 278 -10.93 7.60 -3.60
C PHE A 278 -10.69 8.93 -2.89
N LEU A 279 -9.61 9.62 -3.25
CA LEU A 279 -9.25 10.94 -2.73
C LEU A 279 -9.75 12.06 -3.66
N PRO A 280 -10.06 13.26 -3.12
CA PRO A 280 -10.49 14.39 -3.94
C PRO A 280 -9.34 14.91 -4.81
N SER A 281 -9.61 15.19 -6.08
CA SER A 281 -8.60 15.63 -7.06
C SER A 281 -8.44 17.17 -7.13
N GLY A 282 -9.42 17.92 -6.62
CA GLY A 282 -9.34 19.38 -6.48
C GLY A 282 -10.72 20.04 -6.45
N VAL A 283 -10.72 21.36 -6.23
CA VAL A 283 -11.94 22.18 -6.31
C VAL A 283 -12.12 22.62 -7.77
N VAL A 284 -13.35 22.57 -8.28
CA VAL A 284 -13.71 23.14 -9.58
C VAL A 284 -13.71 24.66 -9.43
N ILE A 285 -12.68 25.31 -9.98
CA ILE A 285 -12.51 26.76 -9.90
C ILE A 285 -13.38 27.40 -10.99
N PRO A 286 -14.30 28.33 -10.65
CA PRO A 286 -15.09 29.04 -11.64
C PRO A 286 -14.20 29.88 -12.58
N ASP A 287 -14.59 29.95 -13.86
CA ASP A 287 -13.98 30.87 -14.81
C ASP A 287 -14.26 32.32 -14.39
N SER A 288 -13.28 32.97 -13.79
CA SER A 288 -13.34 34.37 -13.38
C SER A 288 -12.03 35.07 -13.73
N GLU A 289 -12.08 36.20 -14.43
CA GLU A 289 -10.91 37.08 -14.62
C GLU A 289 -10.45 37.66 -13.28
N ALA A 290 -9.14 37.77 -13.07
CA ALA A 290 -8.57 38.45 -11.91
C ALA A 290 -8.91 39.94 -11.97
N LYS A 291 -9.93 40.36 -11.23
CA LYS A 291 -10.28 41.77 -11.05
C LYS A 291 -9.93 42.18 -9.62
N ALA A 292 -9.53 43.44 -9.44
CA ALA A 292 -9.48 44.04 -8.12
C ALA A 292 -10.89 43.98 -7.53
N ALA A 293 -11.08 43.22 -6.46
CA ALA A 293 -12.38 42.98 -5.88
C ALA A 293 -12.91 44.27 -5.24
N ASN A 294 -14.10 44.70 -5.65
CA ASN A 294 -14.71 45.91 -5.09
C ASN A 294 -15.43 45.63 -3.77
N ASP A 295 -15.73 44.36 -3.48
CA ASP A 295 -16.39 43.91 -2.25
C ASP A 295 -15.86 42.54 -1.77
N VAL A 296 -16.34 42.14 -0.59
CA VAL A 296 -15.95 40.89 0.09
C VAL A 296 -16.36 39.66 -0.71
N ALA A 297 -17.51 39.69 -1.37
CA ALA A 297 -18.03 38.55 -2.13
C ALA A 297 -17.20 38.26 -3.38
N GLU A 298 -16.79 39.29 -4.12
CA GLU A 298 -15.89 39.18 -5.27
C GLU A 298 -14.50 38.67 -4.84
N ALA A 299 -13.97 39.18 -3.72
CA ALA A 299 -12.68 38.76 -3.18
C ALA A 299 -12.68 37.29 -2.76
N LEU A 300 -13.65 36.88 -1.93
CA LEU A 300 -13.79 35.50 -1.47
C LEU A 300 -14.09 34.58 -2.65
N GLY A 301 -14.96 34.98 -3.57
CA GLY A 301 -15.32 34.21 -4.77
C GLY A 301 -14.14 33.91 -5.67
N PHE A 302 -13.15 34.81 -5.74
CA PHE A 302 -11.93 34.58 -6.52
C PHE A 302 -10.88 33.77 -5.75
N TRP A 303 -10.55 34.15 -4.51
CA TRP A 303 -9.37 33.62 -3.82
C TRP A 303 -9.63 32.38 -2.97
N LEU A 304 -10.82 32.26 -2.37
CA LEU A 304 -11.12 31.12 -1.48
C LEU A 304 -11.16 29.79 -2.24
N PRO A 305 -11.77 29.67 -3.44
CA PRO A 305 -11.79 28.39 -4.17
C PRO A 305 -10.39 27.90 -4.54
N ARG A 306 -9.48 28.82 -4.89
CA ARG A 306 -8.07 28.54 -5.17
C ARG A 306 -7.35 28.06 -3.91
N THR A 307 -7.56 28.72 -2.78
CA THR A 307 -6.95 28.33 -1.51
C THR A 307 -7.45 26.97 -1.02
N LEU A 308 -8.76 26.73 -1.13
CA LEU A 308 -9.37 25.42 -0.83
C LEU A 308 -8.86 24.34 -1.78
N ASN A 309 -8.66 24.66 -3.07
CA ASN A 309 -8.03 23.74 -4.00
C ASN A 309 -6.62 23.34 -3.54
N ASP A 310 -5.79 24.31 -3.15
CA ASP A 310 -4.42 24.04 -2.72
C ASP A 310 -4.37 23.22 -1.42
N LEU A 311 -5.32 23.46 -0.50
CA LEU A 311 -5.49 22.64 0.70
C LEU A 311 -5.92 21.21 0.36
N ILE A 312 -7.03 21.05 -0.36
CA ILE A 312 -7.64 19.74 -0.64
C ILE A 312 -6.71 18.90 -1.51
N LYS A 313 -6.25 19.46 -2.64
CA LYS A 313 -5.35 18.76 -3.57
C LYS A 313 -4.00 18.48 -2.91
N GLY A 314 -3.45 19.44 -2.16
CA GLY A 314 -2.19 19.26 -1.45
C GLY A 314 -2.26 18.11 -0.43
N LEU A 315 -3.34 18.01 0.33
CA LEU A 315 -3.57 16.90 1.26
C LEU A 315 -3.75 15.57 0.52
N SER A 316 -4.59 15.54 -0.51
CA SER A 316 -4.80 14.34 -1.34
C SER A 316 -3.50 13.81 -1.92
N ASP A 317 -2.62 14.69 -2.43
CA ASP A 317 -1.31 14.30 -2.95
C ASP A 317 -0.41 13.67 -1.87
N VAL A 318 -0.49 14.16 -0.63
CA VAL A 318 0.26 13.58 0.50
C VAL A 318 -0.33 12.22 0.87
N PHE A 319 -1.64 12.11 1.07
CA PHE A 319 -2.29 10.83 1.42
C PHE A 319 -2.10 9.78 0.33
N ALA A 320 -2.26 10.15 -0.94
CA ALA A 320 -1.98 9.27 -2.06
C ALA A 320 -0.52 8.78 -2.04
N TRP A 321 0.43 9.68 -1.76
CA TRP A 321 1.83 9.29 -1.67
C TRP A 321 2.11 8.30 -0.54
N GLU A 322 1.51 8.51 0.65
CA GLU A 322 1.62 7.59 1.80
C GLU A 322 0.98 6.24 1.49
N LEU A 323 -0.24 6.21 0.95
CA LEU A 323 -0.92 4.97 0.55
C LEU A 323 -0.08 4.19 -0.47
N LYS A 324 0.55 4.87 -1.43
CA LYS A 324 1.44 4.25 -2.42
C LYS A 324 2.71 3.63 -1.82
N GLN A 325 3.08 3.99 -0.58
CA GLN A 325 4.19 3.35 0.12
C GLN A 325 3.81 2.02 0.80
N LEU A 326 2.53 1.65 0.80
CA LEU A 326 2.06 0.41 1.39
C LEU A 326 2.59 -0.82 0.63
N GLN A 327 3.16 -1.75 1.38
CA GLN A 327 3.42 -3.12 0.95
C GLN A 327 2.83 -4.05 2.00
N TYR A 328 2.32 -5.18 1.53
CA TYR A 328 1.66 -6.16 2.38
C TYR A 328 2.31 -7.52 2.22
N LEU A 329 2.57 -8.17 3.35
CA LEU A 329 2.94 -9.58 3.45
C LEU A 329 1.88 -10.29 4.26
N GLY A 330 1.11 -11.14 3.61
CA GLY A 330 0.07 -11.92 4.28
C GLY A 330 0.63 -13.08 5.10
N PRO A 331 -0.24 -13.88 5.71
CA PRO A 331 0.17 -15.05 6.48
C PRO A 331 0.96 -16.01 5.60
N LEU A 332 2.20 -16.30 6.00
CA LEU A 332 3.13 -17.13 5.26
C LEU A 332 2.72 -18.62 5.37
N ARG A 333 1.78 -19.04 4.53
CA ARG A 333 1.20 -20.40 4.53
C ARG A 333 1.48 -21.21 3.26
N SER A 334 2.04 -20.58 2.23
CA SER A 334 2.37 -21.21 0.94
C SER A 334 3.86 -21.51 0.82
N PHE A 335 4.19 -22.64 0.19
CA PHE A 335 5.56 -23.01 -0.16
C PHE A 335 5.95 -22.41 -1.52
N PRO A 336 7.19 -21.93 -1.70
CA PRO A 336 7.67 -21.56 -3.03
C PRO A 336 7.72 -22.78 -3.94
N ALA A 337 7.65 -22.57 -5.26
CA ALA A 337 7.81 -23.63 -6.25
C ALA A 337 9.19 -24.29 -6.11
N ARG A 338 9.31 -25.57 -6.54
CA ARG A 338 10.58 -26.33 -6.46
C ARG A 338 11.70 -25.67 -7.27
N HIS A 339 11.36 -25.05 -8.40
CA HIS A 339 12.30 -24.35 -9.27
C HIS A 339 11.93 -22.87 -9.35
N LEU A 340 12.65 -22.06 -8.57
CA LEU A 340 12.42 -20.62 -8.48
C LEU A 340 12.79 -19.86 -9.76
N ALA A 341 13.73 -20.40 -10.55
CA ALA A 341 14.15 -19.80 -11.82
C ALA A 341 13.03 -19.76 -12.88
N PHE A 342 12.01 -20.61 -12.75
CA PHE A 342 10.89 -20.75 -13.69
C PHE A 342 9.52 -20.44 -13.04
N ALA A 343 9.50 -19.91 -11.82
CA ALA A 343 8.26 -19.47 -11.19
C ALA A 343 7.85 -18.13 -11.84
N GLU A 344 6.82 -18.17 -12.67
CA GLU A 344 6.35 -17.02 -13.45
C GLU A 344 5.79 -15.89 -12.57
N GLN A 345 5.97 -14.65 -13.04
CA GLN A 345 5.46 -13.40 -12.45
C GLN A 345 3.92 -13.25 -12.53
N GLU A 346 3.17 -14.30 -12.89
CA GLU A 346 1.73 -14.24 -13.18
C GLU A 346 0.82 -14.66 -12.01
N ASP A 347 1.37 -15.13 -10.88
CA ASP A 347 0.55 -15.43 -9.70
C ASP A 347 0.11 -14.13 -9.01
N SER A 348 -1.21 -13.96 -8.87
CA SER A 348 -1.83 -12.89 -8.08
C SER A 348 -1.31 -12.80 -6.64
N ASN A 349 -0.77 -13.90 -6.09
CA ASN A 349 -0.21 -13.96 -4.74
C ASN A 349 1.32 -13.76 -4.69
N TRP A 350 1.97 -13.42 -5.81
CA TRP A 350 3.43 -13.31 -5.89
C TRP A 350 4.03 -12.36 -4.84
N TYR A 351 3.39 -11.21 -4.61
CA TYR A 351 3.84 -10.23 -3.63
C TYR A 351 3.35 -10.59 -2.21
N ALA A 352 2.04 -10.75 -2.03
CA ALA A 352 1.42 -11.00 -0.72
C ALA A 352 1.83 -12.33 -0.09
N GLY A 353 2.12 -13.36 -0.89
CA GLY A 353 2.58 -14.67 -0.46
C GLY A 353 4.10 -14.81 -0.33
N GLY A 354 4.86 -13.74 -0.59
CA GLY A 354 6.31 -13.72 -0.41
C GLY A 354 7.14 -14.34 -1.54
N GLY A 355 6.53 -14.71 -2.68
CA GLY A 355 7.25 -15.22 -3.85
C GLY A 355 8.28 -14.21 -4.41
N TYR A 356 7.88 -12.94 -4.50
CA TYR A 356 8.73 -11.82 -4.96
C TYR A 356 10.05 -11.71 -4.19
N ALA A 357 10.07 -12.06 -2.91
CA ALA A 357 11.27 -11.97 -2.08
C ALA A 357 12.42 -12.82 -2.62
N TRP A 358 12.11 -13.97 -3.22
CA TRP A 358 13.13 -14.85 -3.76
C TRP A 358 13.80 -14.27 -5.01
N ASP A 359 13.03 -13.58 -5.85
CA ASP A 359 13.57 -12.88 -7.03
C ASP A 359 14.44 -11.69 -6.61
N VAL A 360 14.03 -10.93 -5.59
CA VAL A 360 14.85 -9.85 -5.03
C VAL A 360 16.18 -10.37 -4.50
N VAL A 361 16.18 -11.47 -3.73
CA VAL A 361 17.45 -12.02 -3.19
C VAL A 361 18.33 -12.61 -4.28
N ARG A 362 17.73 -13.13 -5.36
CA ARG A 362 18.47 -13.58 -6.54
C ARG A 362 19.21 -12.40 -7.18
N ASN A 363 18.52 -11.28 -7.39
CA ASN A 363 19.03 -10.18 -8.21
C ASN A 363 19.77 -9.08 -7.42
N ASP A 364 19.53 -8.93 -6.11
CA ASP A 364 20.16 -7.91 -5.26
C ASP A 364 21.17 -8.55 -4.30
N GLU A 365 22.46 -8.39 -4.62
CA GLU A 365 23.57 -8.90 -3.82
C GLU A 365 23.63 -8.25 -2.42
N LYS A 366 23.26 -6.97 -2.28
CA LYS A 366 23.30 -6.28 -0.98
C LYS A 366 22.23 -6.82 -0.05
N VAL A 367 21.03 -7.04 -0.56
CA VAL A 367 19.94 -7.68 0.17
C VAL A 367 20.33 -9.11 0.53
N ARG A 368 20.86 -9.88 -0.42
CA ARG A 368 21.34 -11.25 -0.17
C ARG A 368 22.40 -11.31 0.92
N LYS A 369 23.38 -10.40 0.91
CA LYS A 369 24.40 -10.28 1.97
C LYS A 369 23.79 -9.99 3.34
N ALA A 370 22.83 -9.07 3.41
CA ALA A 370 22.12 -8.77 4.67
C ALA A 370 21.31 -9.98 5.18
N VAL A 371 20.60 -10.66 4.30
CA VAL A 371 19.86 -11.89 4.61
C VAL A 371 20.80 -12.99 5.09
N ASN A 372 21.94 -13.22 4.41
CA ASN A 372 22.93 -14.22 4.80
C ASN A 372 23.59 -13.90 6.14
N ALA A 373 23.87 -12.62 6.43
CA ALA A 373 24.36 -12.20 7.74
C ALA A 373 23.37 -12.59 8.86
N TRP A 374 22.07 -12.42 8.60
CA TRP A 374 21.02 -12.81 9.53
C TRP A 374 20.80 -14.34 9.62
N LEU A 375 20.94 -15.08 8.52
CA LEU A 375 20.92 -16.55 8.55
C LEU A 375 22.13 -17.14 9.28
N GLY A 376 23.26 -16.43 9.27
CA GLY A 376 24.55 -16.87 9.77
C GLY A 376 24.68 -16.96 11.30
N LYS A 377 25.92 -17.04 11.77
CA LYS A 377 26.26 -17.40 13.16
C LYS A 377 25.88 -16.37 14.22
N ASP A 378 25.71 -15.11 13.84
CA ASP A 378 25.49 -14.03 14.81
C ASP A 378 24.02 -13.91 15.22
N MET A 379 23.10 -14.24 14.31
CA MET A 379 21.65 -14.12 14.52
C MET A 379 21.01 -15.50 14.60
N LEU A 380 20.50 -16.06 13.49
CA LEU A 380 19.77 -17.33 13.51
C LEU A 380 20.62 -18.56 13.82
N LYS A 381 21.95 -18.47 13.70
CA LYS A 381 22.89 -19.58 13.91
C LYS A 381 22.60 -20.78 13.00
N THR A 382 22.10 -20.52 11.80
CA THR A 382 21.86 -21.59 10.83
C THR A 382 23.15 -21.95 10.09
N PRO A 383 23.25 -23.17 9.56
CA PRO A 383 24.29 -23.53 8.61
C PRO A 383 23.95 -23.21 7.16
N TYR A 384 22.93 -22.39 6.91
CA TYR A 384 22.44 -22.17 5.57
C TYR A 384 22.89 -20.82 5.03
N GLU A 385 23.26 -20.80 3.77
CA GLU A 385 23.67 -19.60 3.04
C GLU A 385 23.02 -19.59 1.66
N LEU A 386 22.46 -18.45 1.27
CA LEU A 386 21.93 -18.22 -0.07
C LEU A 386 23.09 -17.85 -1.00
N ARG A 387 23.26 -18.60 -2.09
CA ARG A 387 24.30 -18.37 -3.11
C ARG A 387 23.68 -18.33 -4.49
N ILE A 388 24.37 -17.63 -5.41
CA ILE A 388 24.05 -17.71 -6.83
C ILE A 388 24.92 -18.79 -7.44
N LYS A 389 24.28 -19.71 -8.15
CA LYS A 389 24.93 -20.67 -9.00
C LYS A 389 24.67 -20.25 -10.45
N GLU A 390 25.74 -20.00 -11.17
CA GLU A 390 25.67 -19.75 -12.60
C GLU A 390 25.47 -21.09 -13.32
N LEU A 391 24.39 -21.17 -14.09
CA LEU A 391 24.10 -22.28 -14.99
C LEU A 391 24.34 -21.81 -16.41
N VAL A 392 25.05 -22.59 -17.19
CA VAL A 392 25.32 -22.30 -18.60
C VAL A 392 24.56 -23.27 -19.49
N ASN A 393 24.16 -22.82 -20.67
CA ASN A 393 23.55 -23.71 -21.65
C ASN A 393 24.61 -24.69 -22.17
N TYR A 394 24.40 -25.98 -21.90
CA TYR A 394 25.32 -27.03 -22.31
C TYR A 394 25.58 -27.07 -23.82
N GLN A 395 24.56 -26.82 -24.65
CA GLN A 395 24.72 -26.86 -26.12
C GLN A 395 25.62 -25.74 -26.62
N GLN A 396 25.49 -24.53 -26.06
CA GLN A 396 26.34 -23.39 -26.43
C GLN A 396 27.78 -23.61 -25.96
N VAL A 397 27.98 -24.21 -24.79
CA VAL A 397 29.31 -24.62 -24.33
C VAL A 397 29.90 -25.65 -25.28
N GLU A 398 29.13 -26.67 -25.68
CA GLU A 398 29.55 -27.70 -26.62
C GLU A 398 29.93 -27.11 -28.00
N ASP A 399 29.15 -26.15 -28.51
CA ASP A 399 29.48 -25.44 -29.75
C ASP A 399 30.84 -24.71 -29.65
N ILE A 400 31.13 -24.07 -28.52
CA ILE A 400 32.42 -23.41 -28.28
C ILE A 400 33.56 -24.43 -28.13
N GLN A 401 33.30 -25.58 -27.50
CA GLN A 401 34.28 -26.66 -27.38
C GLN A 401 34.61 -27.28 -28.74
N VAL A 402 33.62 -27.42 -29.63
CA VAL A 402 33.84 -27.85 -31.02
C VAL A 402 34.62 -26.80 -31.79
N GLU A 403 34.30 -25.51 -31.66
CA GLU A 403 35.09 -24.42 -32.25
C GLU A 403 36.53 -24.42 -31.74
N ALA A 404 36.73 -24.68 -30.45
CA ALA A 404 38.05 -24.82 -29.85
C ALA A 404 38.81 -26.02 -30.43
N GLN A 405 38.14 -27.17 -30.58
CA GLN A 405 38.72 -28.37 -31.17
C GLN A 405 39.10 -28.16 -32.63
N ASP A 406 38.20 -27.61 -33.45
CA ASP A 406 38.48 -27.31 -34.86
C ASP A 406 39.64 -26.31 -34.94
N SER A 407 39.59 -25.20 -34.20
CA SER A 407 40.64 -24.17 -34.22
C SER A 407 42.01 -24.70 -33.80
N TRP A 408 42.04 -25.66 -32.87
CA TRP A 408 43.25 -26.30 -32.39
C TRP A 408 43.79 -27.31 -33.41
N GLU A 409 42.93 -28.18 -33.97
CA GLU A 409 43.30 -29.18 -35.00
C GLU A 409 43.78 -28.53 -36.31
N PHE A 410 43.20 -27.38 -36.71
CA PHE A 410 43.62 -26.63 -37.90
C PHE A 410 44.86 -25.74 -37.69
N SER A 411 45.38 -25.62 -36.46
CA SER A 411 46.56 -24.78 -36.16
C SER A 411 47.91 -25.48 -36.39
N ASP A 412 47.90 -26.81 -36.57
CA ASP A 412 49.09 -27.65 -36.80
C ASP A 412 49.66 -27.56 -38.24
N GLU A 413 49.04 -26.78 -39.14
CA GLU A 413 49.50 -26.60 -40.53
C GLU A 413 50.44 -25.38 -40.74
N SER A 414 50.91 -24.71 -39.68
CA SER A 414 51.80 -23.54 -39.80
C SER A 414 53.30 -23.84 -39.59
N ASP A 415 54.11 -23.25 -40.48
CA ASP A 415 55.55 -23.41 -40.74
C ASP A 415 56.45 -23.37 -39.46
N PRO A 416 57.30 -24.39 -39.20
CA PRO A 416 58.00 -24.56 -37.91
C PRO A 416 59.22 -23.65 -37.65
N GLU A 417 59.40 -22.53 -38.36
CA GLU A 417 60.63 -21.70 -38.31
C GLU A 417 60.52 -20.33 -37.61
N SER A 418 59.61 -20.13 -36.65
CA SER A 418 59.52 -18.89 -35.86
C SER A 418 59.89 -19.12 -34.37
N ASP A 419 61.05 -18.63 -33.95
CA ASP A 419 61.67 -18.88 -32.63
C ASP A 419 61.33 -17.81 -31.56
N THR A 420 60.18 -17.15 -31.68
CA THR A 420 59.67 -16.20 -30.67
C THR A 420 58.24 -16.54 -30.33
N ARG A 421 58.04 -17.32 -29.25
CA ARG A 421 56.71 -17.68 -28.79
C ARG A 421 56.02 -16.58 -28.01
N SER A 422 54.86 -16.14 -28.48
CA SER A 422 53.93 -15.27 -27.75
C SER A 422 53.37 -15.98 -26.51
N TYR A 423 52.93 -15.24 -25.48
CA TYR A 423 52.17 -15.80 -24.34
C TYR A 423 50.93 -16.59 -24.82
N GLU A 424 50.34 -16.16 -25.93
CA GLU A 424 49.21 -16.82 -26.60
C GLU A 424 49.58 -18.17 -27.24
N GLU A 425 50.85 -18.38 -27.61
CA GLU A 425 51.31 -19.67 -28.16
C GLU A 425 51.64 -20.69 -27.06
N ILE A 426 51.96 -20.23 -25.84
CA ILE A 426 52.25 -21.11 -24.70
C ILE A 426 50.95 -21.71 -24.12
N VAL A 427 49.84 -20.96 -24.16
CA VAL A 427 48.51 -21.44 -23.74
C VAL A 427 47.96 -22.49 -24.72
N ARG A 428 48.44 -22.52 -25.97
CA ARG A 428 48.00 -23.46 -27.01
C ARG A 428 48.60 -24.87 -26.89
N ASP A 429 49.69 -25.07 -26.16
CA ASP A 429 50.30 -26.41 -26.02
C ASP A 429 49.49 -27.35 -25.09
N ASP A 430 48.53 -26.82 -24.33
CA ASP A 430 47.59 -27.58 -23.50
C ASP A 430 46.14 -27.31 -23.92
N TYR A 431 45.55 -28.26 -24.65
CA TYR A 431 44.18 -28.18 -25.13
C TYR A 431 43.18 -27.85 -24.01
N THR A 432 43.35 -28.42 -22.81
CA THR A 432 42.43 -28.16 -21.69
C THR A 432 42.50 -26.71 -21.22
N THR A 433 43.70 -26.12 -21.20
CA THR A 433 43.86 -24.70 -20.85
C THR A 433 43.31 -23.82 -21.99
N TYR A 434 43.59 -24.14 -23.25
CA TYR A 434 43.06 -23.41 -24.42
C TYR A 434 41.52 -23.42 -24.48
N GLU A 435 40.91 -24.58 -24.29
CA GLU A 435 39.47 -24.77 -24.20
C GLU A 435 38.87 -23.92 -23.07
N SER A 436 39.46 -23.95 -21.87
CA SER A 436 38.96 -23.17 -20.74
C SER A 436 39.00 -21.66 -21.00
N VAL A 437 40.05 -21.15 -21.65
CA VAL A 437 40.19 -19.74 -22.00
C VAL A 437 39.17 -19.32 -23.06
N LEU A 438 38.89 -20.18 -24.04
CA LEU A 438 37.85 -19.92 -25.05
C LEU A 438 36.44 -19.89 -24.45
N VAL A 439 36.13 -20.81 -23.53
CA VAL A 439 34.86 -20.80 -22.80
C VAL A 439 34.73 -19.55 -21.92
N ASP A 440 35.79 -19.17 -21.20
CA ASP A 440 35.80 -17.96 -20.37
C ASP A 440 35.64 -16.68 -21.21
N ASN A 441 36.29 -16.60 -22.37
CA ASN A 441 36.11 -15.50 -23.31
C ASN A 441 34.68 -15.47 -23.88
N ALA A 442 34.12 -16.63 -24.25
CA ALA A 442 32.76 -16.74 -24.75
C ALA A 442 31.71 -16.34 -23.69
N LEU A 443 31.98 -16.59 -22.41
CA LEU A 443 31.19 -16.06 -21.29
C LEU A 443 31.31 -14.54 -21.17
N GLY A 444 32.52 -13.99 -21.32
CA GLY A 444 32.76 -12.55 -21.29
C GLY A 444 32.18 -11.77 -22.49
N GLU A 445 31.97 -12.45 -23.62
CA GLU A 445 31.39 -11.91 -24.86
C GLU A 445 29.88 -12.16 -25.00
N ASP A 446 29.21 -12.67 -23.95
CA ASP A 446 27.77 -13.02 -23.94
C ASP A 446 27.38 -14.05 -25.04
N ARG A 447 28.33 -14.89 -25.50
CA ARG A 447 28.06 -15.97 -26.48
C ARG A 447 27.40 -17.20 -25.84
N ILE A 448 27.57 -17.37 -24.53
CA ILE A 448 26.95 -18.44 -23.73
C ILE A 448 25.92 -17.79 -22.80
N GLU A 449 24.68 -18.24 -22.89
CA GLU A 449 23.60 -17.81 -22.01
C GLU A 449 23.85 -18.30 -20.58
N VAL A 450 24.02 -17.36 -19.65
CA VAL A 450 24.18 -17.61 -18.22
C VAL A 450 22.87 -17.38 -17.49
N ILE A 451 22.36 -18.43 -16.87
CA ILE A 451 21.17 -18.40 -16.01
C ILE A 451 21.63 -18.41 -14.55
N ASN A 452 21.29 -17.35 -13.83
CA ASN A 452 21.55 -17.27 -12.39
C ASN A 452 20.47 -18.01 -11.60
N GLU A 453 20.86 -19.13 -10.98
CA GLU A 453 20.01 -19.89 -10.06
C GLU A 453 20.32 -19.53 -8.60
N LEU A 454 19.31 -19.12 -7.85
CA LEU A 454 19.43 -18.93 -6.40
C LEU A 454 19.33 -20.29 -5.71
N VAL A 455 20.41 -20.68 -5.01
CA VAL A 455 20.49 -21.94 -4.27
C VAL A 455 20.68 -21.69 -2.77
N LEU A 456 20.11 -22.56 -1.95
CA LEU A 456 20.37 -22.59 -0.52
C LEU A 456 21.41 -23.68 -0.25
N MET A 457 22.52 -23.33 0.41
CA MET A 457 23.65 -24.21 0.64
C MET A 457 23.81 -24.52 2.13
N ASP A 458 23.87 -25.80 2.49
CA ASP A 458 24.33 -26.21 3.82
C ASP A 458 25.86 -26.19 3.84
N VAL A 459 26.42 -25.17 4.50
CA VAL A 459 27.87 -24.95 4.55
C VAL A 459 28.61 -26.01 5.37
N ARG A 460 27.92 -26.78 6.23
CA ARG A 460 28.55 -27.87 7.01
C ARG A 460 28.82 -29.08 6.13
N LYS A 461 27.90 -29.36 5.19
CA LYS A 461 27.93 -30.53 4.31
C LYS A 461 28.38 -30.20 2.89
N ASN A 462 28.58 -28.92 2.59
CA ASN A 462 28.90 -28.42 1.25
C ASN A 462 27.91 -28.94 0.19
N THR A 463 26.62 -28.91 0.52
CA THR A 463 25.57 -29.47 -0.34
C THR A 463 24.44 -28.48 -0.56
N ILE A 464 23.84 -28.52 -1.75
CA ILE A 464 22.66 -27.72 -2.07
C ILE A 464 21.46 -28.40 -1.43
N VAL A 465 20.66 -27.61 -0.71
CA VAL A 465 19.43 -28.04 -0.05
C VAL A 465 18.26 -27.25 -0.62
N THR A 466 17.09 -27.87 -0.62
CA THR A 466 15.86 -27.17 -1.01
C THR A 466 15.19 -26.54 0.22
N HIS A 467 14.25 -25.62 -0.02
CA HIS A 467 13.42 -25.04 1.03
C HIS A 467 12.59 -26.08 1.83
N ARG A 468 12.48 -27.32 1.34
CA ARG A 468 11.83 -28.46 2.02
C ARG A 468 12.78 -29.27 2.89
N ASP A 469 14.08 -29.21 2.60
CA ASP A 469 15.12 -29.91 3.36
C ASP A 469 15.57 -29.10 4.59
N VAL A 470 15.19 -27.81 4.64
CA VAL A 470 15.40 -26.92 5.79
C VAL A 470 14.14 -26.82 6.64
N GLY A 471 14.31 -26.54 7.93
CA GLY A 471 13.17 -26.34 8.84
C GLY A 471 12.23 -25.23 8.34
N ILE A 472 10.93 -25.48 8.44
CA ILE A 472 9.84 -24.66 7.86
C ILE A 472 10.00 -23.16 8.17
N GLY A 473 10.42 -22.82 9.39
CA GLY A 473 10.61 -21.42 9.79
C GLY A 473 11.68 -20.66 8.97
N ILE A 474 12.71 -21.32 8.45
CA ILE A 474 13.82 -20.66 7.73
C ILE A 474 13.38 -20.22 6.33
N SER A 475 12.58 -21.04 5.63
CA SER A 475 12.08 -20.68 4.31
C SER A 475 10.98 -19.62 4.37
N GLN A 476 10.20 -19.59 5.46
CA GLN A 476 9.12 -18.61 5.63
C GLN A 476 9.60 -17.26 6.16
N VAL A 477 10.68 -17.20 6.95
CA VAL A 477 11.19 -15.92 7.41
C VAL A 477 11.88 -15.11 6.29
N LEU A 478 12.32 -15.76 5.21
CA LEU A 478 13.01 -15.09 4.13
C LEU A 478 12.19 -13.91 3.54
N PRO A 479 10.91 -14.07 3.14
CA PRO A 479 10.07 -12.94 2.74
C PRO A 479 10.04 -11.76 3.72
N VAL A 480 10.02 -12.03 5.03
CA VAL A 480 10.05 -11.00 6.08
C VAL A 480 11.36 -10.21 6.02
N LEU A 481 12.50 -10.91 6.00
CA LEU A 481 13.83 -10.29 5.95
C LEU A 481 14.03 -9.49 4.67
N VAL A 482 13.61 -10.05 3.54
CA VAL A 482 13.77 -9.40 2.24
C VAL A 482 12.93 -8.14 2.18
N MET A 483 11.67 -8.20 2.59
CA MET A 483 10.82 -7.02 2.63
C MET A 483 11.41 -5.96 3.58
N ALA A 484 11.94 -6.35 4.73
CA ALA A 484 12.59 -5.41 5.66
C ALA A 484 13.90 -4.82 5.11
N TYR A 485 14.70 -5.59 4.36
CA TYR A 485 16.03 -5.18 3.92
C TYR A 485 16.09 -4.57 2.52
N ALA A 486 15.16 -4.91 1.63
CA ALA A 486 15.07 -4.38 0.27
C ALA A 486 14.26 -3.07 0.23
N SER A 487 13.25 -2.93 1.08
CA SER A 487 12.39 -1.75 1.09
C SER A 487 13.06 -0.55 1.74
N ARG A 488 12.72 0.65 1.24
CA ARG A 488 13.17 1.94 1.78
C ARG A 488 12.02 2.94 1.80
N ASN A 489 11.82 3.60 2.93
CA ASN A 489 10.73 4.54 3.18
C ASN A 489 9.35 3.94 2.82
N LYS A 490 9.14 2.66 3.16
CA LYS A 490 7.87 1.95 2.91
C LYS A 490 7.06 1.77 4.20
N LEU A 491 5.74 1.64 4.03
CA LEU A 491 4.82 1.19 5.07
C LEU A 491 4.59 -0.32 4.85
N LEU A 492 5.17 -1.14 5.72
CA LEU A 492 5.17 -2.59 5.62
C LEU A 492 4.14 -3.17 6.60
N ALA A 493 3.05 -3.69 6.08
CA ALA A 493 2.05 -4.41 6.85
C ALA A 493 2.32 -5.91 6.76
N MET A 494 2.49 -6.59 7.89
CA MET A 494 2.80 -8.03 7.93
C MET A 494 1.86 -8.76 8.88
N GLU A 495 1.33 -9.88 8.43
CA GLU A 495 0.52 -10.77 9.25
C GLU A 495 1.34 -11.98 9.71
N GLN A 496 1.48 -12.11 11.03
CA GLN A 496 2.18 -13.22 11.69
C GLN A 496 3.58 -13.47 11.11
N PRO A 497 4.46 -12.45 11.01
CA PRO A 497 5.80 -12.60 10.43
C PRO A 497 6.66 -13.64 11.17
N GLU A 498 6.33 -13.95 12.41
CA GLU A 498 7.02 -14.92 13.26
C GLU A 498 6.55 -16.38 13.07
N ILE A 499 5.50 -16.61 12.29
CA ILE A 499 4.81 -17.91 12.26
C ILE A 499 5.79 -19.03 11.89
N HIS A 500 5.67 -20.17 12.58
CA HIS A 500 6.55 -21.34 12.44
C HIS A 500 8.03 -21.14 12.81
N LEU A 501 8.42 -19.98 13.36
CA LEU A 501 9.75 -19.79 13.95
C LEU A 501 9.81 -20.27 15.39
N HIS A 502 10.97 -20.81 15.76
CA HIS A 502 11.30 -21.10 17.15
C HIS A 502 11.32 -19.79 17.97
N PRO A 503 10.79 -19.77 19.21
CA PRO A 503 10.79 -18.63 20.13
C PRO A 503 12.01 -17.69 20.10
N ALA A 504 13.21 -18.25 20.23
CA ALA A 504 14.46 -17.50 20.21
C ALA A 504 14.65 -16.66 18.93
N LEU A 505 14.17 -17.17 17.78
CA LEU A 505 14.30 -16.51 16.49
C LEU A 505 13.25 -15.41 16.29
N GLN A 506 12.08 -15.57 16.93
CA GLN A 506 11.05 -14.52 16.95
C GLN A 506 11.55 -13.26 17.67
N ALA A 507 12.36 -13.43 18.72
CA ALA A 507 13.05 -12.31 19.37
C ALA A 507 14.03 -11.64 18.40
N GLU A 508 14.86 -12.39 17.67
CA GLU A 508 15.82 -11.80 16.73
C GLU A 508 15.16 -11.06 15.55
N LEU A 509 13.91 -11.39 15.19
CA LEU A 509 13.13 -10.59 14.23
C LEU A 509 12.84 -9.17 14.72
N ALA A 510 12.66 -8.96 16.02
CA ALA A 510 12.46 -7.61 16.56
C ALA A 510 13.63 -6.68 16.21
N ASP A 511 14.87 -7.20 16.22
CA ASP A 511 16.05 -6.41 15.87
C ASP A 511 16.09 -6.05 14.38
N VAL A 512 15.57 -6.93 13.51
CA VAL A 512 15.41 -6.64 12.08
C VAL A 512 14.46 -5.45 11.88
N PHE A 513 13.33 -5.43 12.58
CA PHE A 513 12.37 -4.34 12.49
C PHE A 513 12.96 -3.03 13.00
N VAL A 514 13.65 -3.06 14.16
CA VAL A 514 14.34 -1.88 14.70
C VAL A 514 15.40 -1.34 13.74
N GLU A 515 16.26 -2.22 13.18
CA GLU A 515 17.30 -1.81 12.22
C GLU A 515 16.70 -1.23 10.93
N SER A 516 15.65 -1.87 10.40
CA SER A 516 14.98 -1.42 9.17
C SER A 516 14.28 -0.06 9.37
N THR A 517 13.77 0.18 10.57
CA THR A 517 13.05 1.41 10.90
C THR A 517 13.96 2.57 11.27
N LEU A 518 14.89 2.38 12.19
CA LEU A 518 15.76 3.44 12.72
C LEU A 518 17.06 3.62 11.92
N GLY A 519 17.43 2.63 11.10
CA GLY A 519 18.59 2.68 10.23
C GLY A 519 18.37 3.47 8.94
N GLU A 520 19.17 3.16 7.92
CA GLU A 520 19.15 3.88 6.64
C GLU A 520 17.86 3.71 5.84
N ARG A 521 17.13 2.61 6.07
CA ARG A 521 15.97 2.20 5.28
C ARG A 521 14.72 2.99 5.63
N LYS A 522 14.54 3.37 6.90
CA LYS A 522 13.43 4.21 7.37
C LYS A 522 12.06 3.62 7.04
N ASN A 523 11.93 2.30 7.13
CA ASN A 523 10.65 1.63 6.94
C ASN A 523 9.78 1.78 8.19
N THR A 524 8.47 1.68 8.00
CA THR A 524 7.48 1.65 9.06
C THR A 524 6.78 0.32 9.05
N PHE A 525 6.52 -0.26 10.22
CA PHE A 525 5.86 -1.57 10.33
C PHE A 525 4.50 -1.50 11.02
N ILE A 526 3.53 -2.24 10.45
CA ILE A 526 2.29 -2.66 11.12
C ILE A 526 2.34 -4.19 11.18
N LEU A 527 2.53 -4.74 12.37
CA LEU A 527 2.74 -6.17 12.58
C LEU A 527 1.56 -6.74 13.36
N GLU A 528 0.74 -7.58 12.72
CA GLU A 528 -0.20 -8.43 13.44
C GLU A 528 0.57 -9.63 14.00
N THR A 529 0.63 -9.76 15.33
CA THR A 529 1.48 -10.77 15.98
C THR A 529 0.82 -11.33 17.24
N HIS A 530 1.21 -12.55 17.58
CA HIS A 530 0.90 -13.19 18.85
C HIS A 530 2.16 -13.52 19.65
N SER A 531 3.32 -13.04 19.20
CA SER A 531 4.61 -13.37 19.79
C SER A 531 4.90 -12.53 21.01
N GLU A 532 4.89 -13.18 22.17
CA GLU A 532 5.46 -12.64 23.39
C GLU A 532 6.96 -12.33 23.24
N HIS A 533 7.71 -13.19 22.57
CA HIS A 533 9.15 -13.02 22.40
C HIS A 533 9.52 -11.76 21.60
N LEU A 534 8.71 -11.42 20.59
CA LEU A 534 8.91 -10.22 19.78
C LEU A 534 8.71 -8.96 20.64
N ILE A 535 7.59 -8.83 21.35
CA ILE A 535 7.35 -7.66 22.20
C ILE A 535 8.35 -7.57 23.36
N LEU A 536 8.67 -8.67 24.03
CA LEU A 536 9.67 -8.68 25.10
C LEU A 536 11.05 -8.22 24.61
N ARG A 537 11.43 -8.56 23.37
CA ARG A 537 12.68 -8.08 22.78
C ARG A 537 12.62 -6.58 22.49
N LEU A 538 11.51 -6.06 21.96
CA LEU A 538 11.35 -4.62 21.71
C LEU A 538 11.38 -3.81 23.02
N LEU A 539 10.65 -4.26 24.05
CA LEU A 539 10.70 -3.66 25.39
C LEU A 539 12.12 -3.65 25.96
N ARG A 540 12.86 -4.74 25.77
CA ARG A 540 14.28 -4.77 26.14
C ARG A 540 15.11 -3.74 25.36
N ARG A 541 14.84 -3.50 24.08
CA ARG A 541 15.53 -2.45 23.30
C ARG A 541 15.18 -1.04 23.77
N VAL A 542 13.97 -0.83 24.28
CA VAL A 542 13.60 0.41 24.97
C VAL A 542 14.48 0.61 26.20
N ARG A 543 14.53 -0.38 27.09
CA ARG A 543 15.37 -0.34 28.30
C ARG A 543 16.86 -0.12 28.02
N GLU A 544 17.36 -0.64 26.90
CA GLU A 544 18.75 -0.48 26.47
C GLU A 544 19.01 0.88 25.77
N GLY A 545 18.00 1.74 25.60
CA GLY A 545 18.10 3.02 24.90
C GLY A 545 18.30 2.91 23.38
N ARG A 546 17.99 1.75 22.79
CA ARG A 546 18.12 1.47 21.35
C ARG A 546 16.82 1.71 20.56
N LEU A 547 15.71 1.91 21.26
CA LEU A 547 14.39 2.20 20.71
C LEU A 547 13.69 3.20 21.65
N SER A 548 13.07 4.26 21.14
CA SER A 548 12.26 5.14 22.01
C SER A 548 10.86 4.55 22.23
N PRO A 549 10.20 4.77 23.38
CA PRO A 549 8.77 4.47 23.54
C PRO A 549 7.87 5.18 22.51
N ASN A 550 8.34 6.32 21.95
CA ASN A 550 7.65 7.02 20.87
C ASN A 550 7.77 6.33 19.50
N ASP A 551 8.72 5.41 19.36
CA ASP A 551 8.90 4.61 18.15
C ASP A 551 8.02 3.33 18.15
N LEU A 552 7.46 2.96 19.29
CA LEU A 552 6.71 1.71 19.50
C LEU A 552 5.24 1.98 19.89
N SER A 553 4.31 1.43 19.11
CA SER A 553 2.88 1.37 19.43
C SER A 553 2.50 -0.09 19.68
N VAL A 554 1.83 -0.36 20.80
CA VAL A 554 1.30 -1.69 21.12
C VAL A 554 -0.22 -1.58 21.24
N LEU A 555 -0.92 -2.23 20.32
CA LEU A 555 -2.37 -2.17 20.23
C LEU A 555 -2.95 -3.53 20.59
N TYR A 556 -4.00 -3.54 21.41
CA TYR A 556 -4.78 -4.72 21.73
C TYR A 556 -6.20 -4.56 21.21
N VAL A 557 -6.62 -5.45 20.32
CA VAL A 557 -7.97 -5.49 19.79
C VAL A 557 -8.84 -6.37 20.68
N GLN A 558 -9.80 -5.75 21.36
CA GLN A 558 -10.68 -6.42 22.30
C GLN A 558 -12.09 -6.58 21.70
N PRO A 559 -12.64 -7.80 21.63
CA PRO A 559 -14.05 -8.00 21.29
C PRO A 559 -14.98 -7.39 22.35
N THR A 560 -16.07 -6.78 21.91
CA THR A 560 -17.14 -6.23 22.76
C THR A 560 -18.50 -6.76 22.31
N GLU A 561 -19.58 -6.46 23.05
CA GLU A 561 -20.94 -6.85 22.67
C GLU A 561 -21.40 -6.23 21.33
N SER A 562 -20.99 -4.99 21.08
CA SER A 562 -21.34 -4.24 19.87
C SER A 562 -20.39 -4.50 18.70
N GLY A 563 -19.15 -4.93 18.94
CA GLY A 563 -18.17 -5.17 17.89
C GLY A 563 -16.78 -5.44 18.46
N SER A 564 -15.83 -4.57 18.19
CA SER A 564 -14.48 -4.64 18.73
C SER A 564 -13.94 -3.23 18.95
N THR A 565 -13.04 -3.08 19.91
CA THR A 565 -12.42 -1.80 20.26
C THR A 565 -10.91 -1.95 20.29
N VAL A 566 -10.20 -0.86 20.04
CA VAL A 566 -8.74 -0.83 20.05
C VAL A 566 -8.26 -0.14 21.31
N LEU A 567 -7.41 -0.83 22.07
CA LEU A 567 -6.76 -0.29 23.26
C LEU A 567 -5.27 -0.13 22.99
N GLU A 568 -4.72 1.05 23.24
CA GLU A 568 -3.27 1.26 23.25
C GLU A 568 -2.71 0.85 24.62
N VAL A 569 -1.77 -0.09 24.62
CA VAL A 569 -1.01 -0.50 25.81
C VAL A 569 0.28 0.31 25.82
N ARG A 570 0.39 1.29 26.71
CA ARG A 570 1.52 2.23 26.70
C ARG A 570 2.76 1.60 27.34
N VAL A 571 3.91 2.02 26.82
CA VAL A 571 5.25 1.60 27.28
C VAL A 571 5.96 2.82 27.84
N ASP A 572 6.65 2.67 28.97
CA ASP A 572 7.46 3.72 29.57
C ASP A 572 8.93 3.69 29.10
N GLU A 573 9.72 4.64 29.57
CA GLU A 573 11.15 4.77 29.23
C GLU A 573 12.02 3.61 29.79
N ASP A 574 11.55 2.88 30.80
CA ASP A 574 12.25 1.72 31.37
C ASP A 574 11.94 0.41 30.60
N GLY A 575 11.08 0.50 29.59
CA GLY A 575 10.65 -0.62 28.77
C GLY A 575 9.66 -1.53 29.50
N ASP A 576 8.90 -1.01 30.45
CA ASP A 576 7.81 -1.71 31.13
C ASP A 576 6.45 -1.18 30.61
N PHE A 577 5.39 -1.99 30.76
CA PHE A 577 4.03 -1.57 30.40
C PHE A 577 3.45 -0.69 31.51
N ILE A 578 2.87 0.45 31.12
CA ILE A 578 2.15 1.34 32.03
C ILE A 578 0.75 0.79 32.33
N ASP A 579 0.11 0.24 31.31
CA ASP A 579 -1.24 -0.28 31.38
C ASP A 579 -1.21 -1.80 31.61
N ARG A 580 -2.17 -2.31 32.39
CA ARG A 580 -2.31 -3.77 32.57
C ARG A 580 -2.68 -4.42 31.25
N TRP A 581 -2.04 -5.56 30.96
CA TRP A 581 -2.36 -6.28 29.74
C TRP A 581 -3.77 -6.86 29.78
N PRO A 582 -4.61 -6.63 28.76
CA PRO A 582 -5.99 -7.13 28.77
C PRO A 582 -6.07 -8.67 28.76
N GLY A 583 -6.87 -9.23 29.69
CA GLY A 583 -7.21 -10.66 29.71
C GLY A 583 -6.10 -11.60 30.20
N GLY A 584 -5.11 -11.11 30.94
CA GLY A 584 -4.14 -11.94 31.66
C GLY A 584 -3.03 -12.58 30.83
N PHE A 585 -2.95 -12.28 29.53
CA PHE A 585 -2.01 -12.94 28.59
C PHE A 585 -0.52 -12.76 28.95
N PHE A 586 -0.14 -11.72 29.72
CA PHE A 586 1.22 -11.51 30.23
C PHE A 586 1.32 -11.48 31.76
N GLU A 587 0.23 -11.75 32.49
CA GLU A 587 0.19 -11.58 33.96
C GLU A 587 1.17 -12.53 34.68
N GLU A 588 1.31 -13.78 34.24
CA GLU A 588 2.23 -14.75 34.87
C GLU A 588 3.71 -14.32 34.78
N ALA A 589 4.13 -13.78 33.63
CA ALA A 589 5.52 -13.31 33.44
C ALA A 589 5.78 -11.94 34.10
N PHE A 590 4.75 -11.12 34.31
CA PHE A 590 4.84 -9.82 34.95
C PHE A 590 4.90 -9.95 36.48
N ASP A 591 4.05 -10.81 37.06
CA ASP A 591 4.01 -11.09 38.49
C ASP A 591 5.30 -11.77 38.98
N GLU A 592 5.92 -12.65 38.18
CA GLU A 592 7.22 -13.25 38.50
C GLU A 592 8.39 -12.24 38.50
N ARG A 593 8.31 -11.17 37.70
CA ARG A 593 9.34 -10.12 37.65
C ARG A 593 9.21 -9.11 38.79
N GLU A 594 7.99 -8.74 39.16
CA GLU A 594 7.71 -7.88 40.32
C GLU A 594 8.05 -8.60 41.64
N ALA A 595 7.83 -9.91 41.72
CA ALA A 595 8.20 -10.72 42.89
C ALA A 595 9.73 -10.86 43.11
N GLY A 596 10.54 -10.49 42.11
CA GLY A 596 12.01 -10.57 42.15
C GLY A 596 12.74 -9.23 42.35
N ARG A 597 12.02 -8.12 42.54
CA ARG A 597 12.59 -6.79 42.82
C ARG A 597 12.66 -6.48 44.32
#